data_AF-A0A1B6DFB2-F1
#
_entry.id   AF-A0A1B6DFB2-F1
#
_cell.length_a   1.000
_cell.length_b   1.000
_cell.length_c   1.000
_cell.angle_alpha   90.00
_cell.angle_beta   90.00
_cell.angle_gamma   90.00
#
_symmetry.space_group_name_H-M   'P 1'
#
loop_
_entity.id
_entity.type
_entity.pdbx_description
1 polymer ?
#
loop_
_entity_poly.entity_id
_entity_poly.type
_entity_poly.pdbx_seq_one_letter_code
_entity_poly.pdbx_strand_id
1 'polypeptide(L)'
;VLEGQPNMMLDKSTYNKGDVLRGNCSSPPSNPLANITWFINGKMINASNVIYSDEQNVTTAEIYLNLSSIAAKKLQVRCVADVFSIYSTHKEVTVVEDTPLAVLGTLRACINGASRDIISWSLLFFILHLLIR
;
A
#
# COMPACT_ATOMS: atom_id res chain seq x y z
N VAL A 1 -22.95 14.98 8.98
CA VAL A 1 -21.52 14.89 9.41
C VAL A 1 -20.95 13.63 8.79
N LEU A 2 -19.68 13.61 8.36
CA LEU A 2 -19.05 12.44 7.76
C LEU A 2 -18.64 11.46 8.87
N GLU A 3 -19.31 10.32 8.95
CA GLU A 3 -19.01 9.29 9.95
C GLU A 3 -17.97 8.29 9.43
N GLY A 4 -16.69 8.63 9.62
CA GLY A 4 -15.57 7.76 9.30
C GLY A 4 -14.75 8.17 8.09
N GLN A 5 -13.92 7.26 7.59
CA GLN A 5 -13.11 7.45 6.38
C GLN A 5 -13.88 7.00 5.13
N PRO A 6 -13.64 7.60 3.96
CA PRO A 6 -14.25 7.14 2.72
C PRO A 6 -13.74 5.73 2.37
N ASN A 7 -14.61 4.92 1.77
CA ASN A 7 -14.24 3.59 1.32
C ASN A 7 -13.58 3.66 -0.06
N MET A 8 -12.24 3.63 -0.07
CA MET A 8 -11.42 3.61 -1.29
C MET A 8 -10.97 2.19 -1.63
N MET A 9 -11.22 1.76 -2.87
CA MET A 9 -10.68 0.53 -3.46
C MET A 9 -9.90 0.85 -4.72
N LEU A 10 -8.73 0.22 -4.88
CA LEU A 10 -7.89 0.29 -6.08
C LEU A 10 -7.81 -1.10 -6.69
N ASP A 11 -7.73 -1.18 -8.02
CA ASP A 11 -7.61 -2.45 -8.74
C ASP A 11 -6.21 -3.09 -8.61
N LYS A 12 -5.23 -2.30 -8.17
CA LYS A 12 -3.82 -2.67 -8.08
C LYS A 12 -3.22 -2.23 -6.74
N SER A 13 -2.42 -3.11 -6.12
CA SER A 13 -1.60 -2.82 -4.93
C SER A 13 -0.14 -2.47 -5.27
N THR A 14 0.31 -2.86 -6.46
CA THR A 14 1.59 -2.48 -7.09
C THR A 14 1.35 -2.06 -8.54
N TYR A 15 2.26 -1.27 -9.13
CA TYR A 15 2.13 -0.83 -10.53
C TYR A 15 3.43 -0.91 -11.32
N ASN A 16 3.30 -1.10 -12.63
CA ASN A 16 4.41 -0.94 -13.56
C ASN A 16 4.29 0.38 -14.34
N LYS A 17 5.41 0.87 -14.87
CA LYS A 17 5.38 2.03 -15.76
C LYS A 17 4.54 1.72 -17.00
N GLY A 18 3.56 2.60 -17.27
CA GLY A 18 2.60 2.41 -18.37
C GLY A 18 1.31 1.68 -17.97
N ASP A 19 1.20 1.20 -16.72
CA ASP A 19 -0.04 0.65 -16.22
C ASP A 19 -1.16 1.71 -16.21
N VAL A 20 -2.40 1.20 -16.18
CA VAL A 20 -3.58 1.98 -15.89
C VAL A 20 -4.04 1.63 -14.48
N LEU A 21 -4.18 2.64 -13.62
CA LEU A 21 -4.76 2.50 -12.29
C LEU A 21 -6.26 2.81 -12.36
N ARG A 22 -7.08 1.91 -11.83
CA ARG A 22 -8.50 2.15 -11.60
C ARG A 22 -8.80 2.17 -10.12
N GLY A 23 -9.69 3.06 -9.73
CA GLY A 23 -10.08 3.20 -8.34
C GLY A 23 -11.52 3.65 -8.21
N ASN A 24 -12.16 3.21 -7.13
CA ASN A 24 -13.40 3.77 -6.66
C ASN A 24 -13.18 4.34 -5.26
N CYS A 25 -13.93 5.39 -4.95
CA CYS A 25 -13.96 5.93 -3.60
C CYS A 25 -15.38 6.38 -3.30
N SER A 26 -15.95 5.85 -2.22
CA SER A 26 -17.28 6.18 -1.74
C SER A 26 -17.20 6.98 -0.45
N SER A 27 -17.94 8.08 -0.35
CA SER A 27 -18.02 8.86 0.88
C SER A 27 -18.76 8.10 1.96
N PRO A 28 -18.52 8.41 3.25
CA PRO A 28 -19.48 8.08 4.28
C PRO A 28 -20.86 8.69 3.95
N PRO A 29 -21.96 8.05 4.38
CA PRO A 29 -23.30 8.64 4.28
C PRO A 29 -23.33 10.04 4.89
N SER A 30 -23.81 11.03 4.14
CA SER A 30 -23.89 12.43 4.61
C SER A 30 -24.98 13.22 3.90
N ASN A 31 -25.61 14.12 4.65
CA ASN A 31 -26.57 15.09 4.13
C ASN A 31 -26.08 16.51 4.50
N PRO A 32 -25.73 17.36 3.52
CA PRO A 32 -25.77 17.08 2.08
C PRO A 32 -24.68 16.11 1.63
N LEU A 33 -24.85 15.57 0.41
CA LEU A 33 -23.88 14.67 -0.22
C LEU A 33 -22.49 15.30 -0.26
N ALA A 34 -21.47 14.51 0.09
CA ALA A 34 -20.09 14.95 0.04
C ALA A 34 -19.55 15.02 -1.39
N ASN A 35 -18.66 15.96 -1.63
CA ASN A 35 -17.85 16.02 -2.84
C ASN A 35 -16.62 15.12 -2.67
N ILE A 36 -16.27 14.35 -3.69
CA ILE A 36 -15.06 13.52 -3.67
C ILE A 36 -13.99 14.12 -4.57
N THR A 37 -12.79 14.28 -4.01
CA THR A 37 -11.61 14.74 -4.73
C THR A 37 -10.49 13.72 -4.63
N TRP A 38 -9.90 13.39 -5.78
CA TRP A 38 -8.76 12.49 -5.88
C TRP A 38 -7.45 13.26 -5.97
N PHE A 39 -6.43 12.75 -5.28
CA PHE A 39 -5.07 13.27 -5.32
C PHE A 39 -4.08 12.14 -5.60
N ILE A 40 -3.13 12.43 -6.47
CA ILE A 40 -2.03 11.55 -6.83
C ILE A 40 -0.73 12.28 -6.53
N ASN A 41 0.05 11.77 -5.58
CA ASN A 41 1.26 12.42 -5.08
C ASN A 41 1.01 13.90 -4.70
N GLY A 42 -0.13 14.17 -4.05
CA GLY A 42 -0.55 15.51 -3.65
C GLY A 42 -1.13 16.39 -4.77
N LYS A 43 -1.11 15.94 -6.03
CA LYS A 43 -1.72 16.66 -7.15
C LYS A 43 -3.18 16.23 -7.34
N MET A 44 -4.10 17.19 -7.33
CA MET A 44 -5.50 16.95 -7.64
C MET A 44 -5.66 16.40 -9.07
N ILE A 45 -6.49 15.37 -9.23
CA ILE A 45 -6.88 14.83 -10.53
C ILE A 45 -8.40 14.80 -10.66
N ASN A 46 -8.88 14.83 -11.90
CA ASN A 46 -10.31 14.74 -12.17
C ASN A 46 -10.79 13.30 -12.04
N ALA A 47 -11.97 13.13 -11.44
CA ALA A 47 -12.69 11.87 -11.49
C ALA A 47 -13.11 11.56 -12.94
N SER A 48 -13.08 10.28 -13.29
CA SER A 48 -13.57 9.79 -14.59
C SER A 48 -15.09 9.67 -14.61
N ASN A 49 -15.68 9.34 -13.46
CA ASN A 49 -17.12 9.29 -13.26
C ASN A 49 -17.45 9.65 -11.80
N VAL A 50 -18.60 10.29 -11.58
CA VAL A 50 -19.13 10.56 -10.24
C VAL A 50 -20.59 10.13 -10.21
N ILE A 51 -20.93 9.29 -9.23
CA ILE A 51 -22.24 8.72 -9.01
C ILE A 51 -22.77 9.24 -7.68
N TYR A 52 -24.00 9.73 -7.68
CA TYR A 52 -24.70 10.22 -6.49
C TYR A 52 -25.83 9.26 -6.15
N SER A 53 -25.88 8.79 -4.91
CA SER A 53 -26.96 7.97 -4.39
C SER A 53 -27.69 8.72 -3.28
N ASP A 54 -28.84 9.30 -3.62
CA ASP A 54 -29.69 10.00 -2.66
C ASP A 54 -30.27 9.04 -1.61
N GLU A 55 -30.59 7.80 -2.02
CA GLU A 55 -31.12 6.77 -1.12
C GLU A 55 -30.12 6.41 -0.01
N GLN A 56 -28.83 6.32 -0.36
CA GLN A 56 -27.76 5.97 0.58
C GLN A 56 -27.08 7.19 1.19
N ASN A 57 -27.37 8.40 0.70
CA ASN A 57 -26.66 9.63 1.00
C ASN A 57 -25.14 9.52 0.75
N VAL A 58 -24.75 8.84 -0.33
CA VAL A 58 -23.35 8.55 -0.66
C VAL A 58 -23.01 9.09 -2.04
N THR A 59 -21.82 9.70 -2.16
CA THR A 59 -21.18 10.00 -3.43
C THR A 59 -20.11 8.97 -3.69
N THR A 60 -19.98 8.47 -4.92
CA THR A 60 -18.88 7.61 -5.35
C THR A 60 -18.18 8.23 -6.54
N ALA A 61 -16.85 8.37 -6.48
CA ALA A 61 -16.06 8.87 -7.60
C ALA A 61 -15.07 7.81 -8.07
N GLU A 62 -15.04 7.59 -9.38
CA GLU A 62 -14.15 6.66 -10.06
C GLU A 62 -12.97 7.40 -10.69
N ILE A 63 -11.82 6.73 -10.77
CA ILE A 63 -10.65 7.22 -11.51
C ILE A 63 -10.13 6.19 -12.51
N TYR A 64 -9.62 6.71 -13.61
CA TYR A 64 -8.87 6.00 -14.64
C TYR A 64 -7.61 6.81 -14.95
N LEU A 65 -6.45 6.34 -14.48
CA LEU A 65 -5.19 7.08 -14.61
C LEU A 65 -4.14 6.25 -15.33
N ASN A 66 -3.58 6.83 -16.40
CA ASN A 66 -2.42 6.26 -17.07
C ASN A 66 -1.13 6.64 -16.34
N LEU A 67 -0.36 5.64 -15.90
CA LEU A 67 0.86 5.80 -15.11
C LEU A 67 2.13 5.93 -15.97
N SER A 68 2.01 6.10 -17.30
CA SER A 68 3.15 6.24 -18.22
C SER A 68 4.07 7.41 -17.87
N SER A 69 3.51 8.52 -17.38
CA SER A 69 4.23 9.76 -17.05
C SER A 69 4.64 9.87 -15.59
N ILE A 70 4.28 8.88 -14.76
CA ILE A 70 4.66 8.87 -13.34
C ILE A 70 6.06 8.30 -13.21
N ALA A 71 6.98 9.13 -12.72
CA ALA A 71 8.38 8.76 -12.48
C ALA A 71 8.68 8.42 -11.01
N ALA A 72 7.70 8.53 -10.13
CA ALA A 72 7.87 8.19 -8.72
C ALA A 72 7.95 6.66 -8.56
N LYS A 73 8.73 6.19 -7.57
CA LYS A 73 8.78 4.76 -7.17
C LYS A 73 7.60 4.35 -6.27
N LYS A 74 6.92 5.35 -5.72
CA LYS A 74 5.79 5.23 -4.82
C LYS A 74 4.72 6.19 -5.30
N LEU A 75 3.50 5.69 -5.39
CA LEU A 75 2.33 6.42 -5.82
C LEU A 75 1.39 6.56 -4.62
N GLN A 76 1.34 7.76 -4.05
CA GLN A 76 0.41 8.09 -2.98
C GLN A 76 -0.93 8.47 -3.59
N VAL A 77 -1.94 7.65 -3.36
CA VAL A 77 -3.31 7.87 -3.81
C VAL A 77 -4.13 8.28 -2.61
N ARG A 78 -4.71 9.48 -2.65
CA ARG A 78 -5.58 10.00 -1.58
C ARG A 78 -6.93 10.37 -2.16
N CYS A 79 -7.98 9.88 -1.51
CA CYS A 79 -9.35 10.32 -1.76
C CYS A 79 -9.83 11.15 -0.57
N VAL A 80 -10.39 12.33 -0.85
CA VAL A 80 -10.95 13.25 0.14
C VAL A 80 -12.45 13.36 -0.09
N ALA A 81 -13.25 13.11 0.95
CA ALA A 81 -14.68 13.43 0.96
C ALA A 81 -14.90 14.72 1.75
N ASP A 82 -15.59 15.69 1.17
CA ASP A 82 -15.72 17.05 1.69
C ASP A 82 -17.17 17.54 1.62
N VAL A 83 -17.66 18.12 2.72
CA VAL A 83 -18.95 18.82 2.79
C VAL A 83 -18.68 20.28 3.15
N PHE A 84 -18.85 21.16 2.16
CA PHE A 84 -18.67 22.61 2.24
C PHE A 84 -17.35 23.07 2.86
N SER A 85 -16.28 22.29 2.75
CA SER A 85 -14.97 22.59 3.35
C SER A 85 -14.97 22.75 4.87
N ILE A 86 -16.05 22.31 5.54
CA ILE A 86 -16.19 22.36 7.01
C ILE A 86 -16.07 20.94 7.59
N TYR A 87 -16.63 19.94 6.90
CA TYR A 87 -16.50 18.54 7.29
C TYR A 87 -15.75 17.79 6.21
N SER A 88 -14.51 17.38 6.49
CA SER A 88 -13.71 16.60 5.55
C SER A 88 -13.11 15.37 6.20
N THR A 89 -13.00 14.29 5.42
CA THR A 89 -12.32 13.05 5.79
C THR A 89 -11.57 12.53 4.58
N HIS A 90 -10.57 11.69 4.79
CA HIS A 90 -9.80 11.13 3.69
C HIS A 90 -9.32 9.71 3.96
N LYS A 91 -9.04 8.99 2.88
CA LYS A 91 -8.33 7.71 2.89
C LYS A 91 -7.15 7.81 1.95
N GLU A 92 -6.00 7.31 2.38
CA GLU A 92 -4.76 7.36 1.63
C GLU A 92 -4.12 5.97 1.57
N VAL A 93 -3.64 5.59 0.38
CA VAL A 93 -2.97 4.32 0.11
C VAL A 93 -1.73 4.60 -0.72
N THR A 94 -0.62 3.92 -0.41
CA THR A 94 0.60 3.98 -1.22
C THR A 94 0.70 2.73 -2.08
N VAL A 95 0.68 2.90 -3.39
CA VAL A 95 0.94 1.85 -4.38
C VAL A 95 2.42 1.90 -4.74
N VAL A 96 3.11 0.77 -4.71
CA VAL A 96 4.57 0.71 -4.95
C VAL A 96 4.83 0.26 -6.39
N GLU A 97 5.86 0.82 -7.02
CA GLU A 97 6.30 0.35 -8.33
C GLU A 97 6.84 -1.08 -8.22
N ASP A 98 6.37 -1.97 -9.08
CA ASP A 98 6.86 -3.35 -9.19
C ASP A 98 8.18 -3.37 -9.96
N THR A 99 9.21 -2.79 -9.35
CA THR A 99 10.57 -2.89 -9.91
C THR A 99 11.08 -4.29 -9.62
N PRO A 100 11.41 -5.12 -10.63
CA PRO A 100 12.17 -6.33 -10.35
C PRO A 100 13.44 -5.89 -9.64
N LEU A 101 13.68 -6.44 -8.45
CA LEU A 101 14.95 -6.24 -7.76
C LEU A 101 16.03 -6.55 -8.81
N ALA A 102 16.76 -5.53 -9.25
CA ALA A 102 17.95 -5.76 -10.04
C ALA A 102 18.81 -6.65 -9.15
N VAL A 103 18.90 -7.93 -9.50
CA VAL A 103 19.80 -8.88 -8.85
C VAL A 103 21.20 -8.45 -9.28
N LEU A 104 21.71 -7.37 -8.68
CA LEU A 104 23.11 -7.03 -8.71
C LEU A 104 23.80 -8.01 -7.76
N GLY A 105 24.03 -9.21 -8.28
CA GLY A 105 25.17 -10.04 -7.88
C GLY A 105 25.15 -10.66 -6.48
N THR A 106 24.01 -11.12 -5.95
CA THR A 106 24.04 -12.05 -4.79
C THR A 106 23.30 -13.35 -5.06
N LEU A 107 23.69 -14.06 -6.13
CA LEU A 107 23.66 -15.52 -6.10
C LEU A 107 24.77 -16.00 -5.15
N ARG A 108 24.55 -15.93 -3.84
CA ARG A 108 25.26 -16.72 -2.84
C ARG A 108 24.32 -17.11 -1.69
N ALA A 109 23.39 -18.01 -1.97
CA ALA A 109 22.67 -18.81 -1.00
C ALA A 109 22.07 -20.01 -1.75
N CYS A 110 22.40 -21.29 -1.51
CA CYS A 110 23.23 -21.94 -0.52
C CYS A 110 24.09 -23.00 -1.24
N ILE A 111 25.41 -22.84 -1.27
CA ILE A 111 26.31 -23.95 -1.56
C ILE A 111 27.15 -24.13 -0.30
N ASN A 112 27.10 -25.34 0.26
CA ASN A 112 27.71 -25.82 1.50
C ASN A 112 26.86 -25.62 2.77
N GLY A 113 25.88 -26.50 2.94
CA GLY A 113 25.65 -27.08 4.26
C GLY A 113 26.88 -27.90 4.66
N ALA A 114 27.95 -27.21 5.09
CA ALA A 114 29.01 -27.83 5.86
C ALA A 114 28.58 -27.71 7.33
N SER A 115 28.13 -28.83 7.90
CA SER A 115 27.85 -28.95 9.34
C SER A 115 29.10 -28.51 10.09
N ARG A 116 29.05 -27.35 10.73
CA ARG A 116 30.02 -26.99 11.78
C ARG A 116 29.41 -27.51 13.06
N ASP A 117 29.78 -28.72 13.43
CA ASP A 117 29.44 -29.29 14.73
C ASP A 117 30.08 -28.40 15.80
N ILE A 118 29.25 -27.60 16.46
CA ILE A 118 29.66 -26.81 17.63
C ILE A 118 29.65 -27.79 18.80
N ILE A 119 30.82 -28.38 19.07
CA ILE A 119 31.01 -29.16 20.30
C ILE A 119 30.86 -28.19 21.47
N SER A 120 29.73 -28.33 22.18
CA SER A 120 29.40 -27.52 23.35
C SER A 120 30.51 -27.61 24.39
N TRP A 121 31.01 -26.47 24.85
CA TRP A 121 32.09 -26.43 25.87
C TRP A 121 31.67 -27.17 27.15
N SER A 122 30.38 -27.23 27.44
CA SER A 122 29.77 -28.04 28.50
C SER A 122 30.12 -29.53 28.40
N LEU A 123 30.16 -30.08 27.18
CA LEU A 123 30.54 -31.48 26.93
C LEU A 123 32.05 -31.68 27.09
N LEU A 124 32.86 -30.72 26.66
CA LEU A 124 34.32 -30.76 26.86
C LEU A 124 34.69 -30.73 28.36
N PHE A 125 34.02 -29.90 29.15
CA PHE A 125 34.22 -29.88 30.61
C PHE A 125 33.76 -31.17 31.28
N PHE A 126 32.64 -31.77 30.84
CA PHE A 126 32.18 -33.06 31.36
C PHE A 126 33.16 -34.19 31.07
N ILE A 127 33.70 -34.26 29.85
CA ILE A 127 34.70 -35.27 29.47
C ILE A 127 35.99 -35.07 30.26
N LEU A 128 36.43 -33.81 30.45
CA LEU A 128 37.60 -33.49 31.26
C LEU A 128 37.40 -33.91 32.73
N HIS A 129 36.21 -33.72 33.29
CA HIS A 129 35.90 -34.18 34.64
C HIS A 129 35.88 -35.70 34.79
N LEU A 130 35.48 -36.43 33.74
CA LEU A 130 35.52 -37.91 33.73
C LEU A 130 36.95 -38.47 33.62
N LEU A 131 37.89 -37.71 33.04
CA LEU A 131 39.30 -38.12 32.90
C LEU A 131 40.16 -37.80 34.13
N ILE A 132 39.72 -36.89 35.00
CA ILE A 132 40.45 -36.47 36.23
C ILE A 132 39.91 -37.22 37.47
N ARG A 133 39.08 -38.24 37.29
CA ARG A 133 38.55 -39.08 38.36
C ARG A 133 39.14 -40.49 38.31
#